data_AF-A0A2E4DAD1-F1
#
_entry.id   AF-A0A2E4DAD1-F1
#
_cell.length_a   1.000
_cell.length_b   1.000
_cell.length_c   1.000
_cell.angle_alpha   90.00
_cell.angle_beta   90.00
_cell.angle_gamma   90.00
#
_symmetry.space_group_name_H-M   'P 1'
#
loop_
_entity.id
_entity.type
_entity.pdbx_description
1 polymer ?
#
loop_
_entity_poly.entity_id
_entity_poly.type
_entity_poly.pdbx_seq_one_letter_code
_entity_poly.pdbx_strand_id
1 'polypeptide(L)'
;MNTLKHVAIIMDGNGRWAKRRFRPRVWGHVRGANRVSEIATTAAKLNLESLTLYAFSTENWSRPTEEVKSLFKLLKKFLIKEKKTILKNNIRFDVIGNYKVLETHIVELIDDLKESTANNTGLNLMLAINYGGRAEVVDAVNRFLKNNPLRELTESDITDNLYNPINQNIDLLIRTSGDQRVSNFLLWQISYSEFYFTDTMWPEFTAKEFKAILEKVATRERRFGGLTEDSQLNPKQVLSRDKQKTFS
;
A
#
# COMPACT_ATOMS: atom_id res chain seq x y z
N MET A 1 1.88 9.41 20.69
CA MET A 1 2.80 8.83 19.68
C MET A 1 1.96 8.34 18.52
N ASN A 2 2.35 8.59 17.27
CA ASN A 2 1.62 8.07 16.11
C ASN A 2 1.80 6.54 16.10
N THR A 3 0.71 5.78 16.32
CA THR A 3 0.73 4.31 16.35
C THR A 3 0.84 3.70 14.95
N LEU A 4 0.56 4.49 13.92
CA LEU A 4 0.64 4.09 12.53
C LEU A 4 2.06 4.30 12.01
N LYS A 5 2.74 3.22 11.62
CA LYS A 5 4.10 3.19 11.08
C LYS A 5 4.10 3.02 9.57
N HIS A 6 3.21 2.18 9.04
CA HIS A 6 3.15 1.85 7.61
C HIS A 6 1.77 2.11 7.01
N VAL A 7 1.71 3.08 6.11
CA VAL A 7 0.47 3.40 5.38
C VAL A 7 0.55 2.95 3.93
N ALA A 8 -0.49 2.28 3.44
CA ALA A 8 -0.65 1.92 2.04
C ALA A 8 -1.79 2.76 1.42
N ILE A 9 -1.63 3.22 0.16
CA ILE A 9 -2.63 4.06 -0.51
C ILE A 9 -2.94 3.56 -1.93
N ILE A 10 -4.22 3.31 -2.18
CA ILE A 10 -4.78 3.12 -3.53
C ILE A 10 -5.20 4.49 -4.08
N MET A 11 -4.41 5.00 -5.02
CA MET A 11 -4.52 6.36 -5.59
C MET A 11 -5.58 6.45 -6.70
N ASP A 12 -6.83 6.14 -6.37
CA ASP A 12 -7.94 6.05 -7.33
C ASP A 12 -8.62 7.40 -7.60
N GLY A 13 -9.30 7.49 -8.75
CA GLY A 13 -10.12 8.64 -9.14
C GLY A 13 -9.49 9.60 -10.15
N ASN A 14 -8.23 9.40 -10.56
CA ASN A 14 -7.53 10.26 -11.53
C ASN A 14 -8.34 10.53 -12.81
N GLY A 15 -8.77 9.47 -13.49
CA GLY A 15 -9.54 9.58 -14.74
C GLY A 15 -10.94 10.17 -14.54
N ARG A 16 -11.63 9.81 -13.44
CA ARG A 16 -12.96 10.36 -13.09
C ARG A 16 -12.87 11.87 -12.83
N TRP A 17 -11.83 12.29 -12.11
CA TRP A 17 -11.57 13.69 -11.79
C TRP A 17 -11.34 14.55 -13.03
N ALA A 18 -10.58 14.03 -14.01
CA ALA A 18 -10.35 14.72 -15.28
C ALA A 18 -11.64 14.79 -16.13
N LYS A 19 -12.40 13.68 -16.20
CA LYS A 19 -13.66 13.61 -16.95
C LYS A 19 -14.69 14.63 -16.43
N ARG A 20 -14.83 14.77 -15.10
CA ARG A 20 -15.72 15.78 -14.47
C ARG A 20 -15.38 17.22 -14.83
N ARG A 21 -14.18 17.47 -15.37
CA ARG A 21 -13.69 18.79 -15.77
C ARG A 21 -13.56 18.94 -17.29
N PHE A 22 -14.14 18.03 -18.06
CA PHE A 22 -14.03 18.02 -19.52
C PHE A 22 -12.56 18.04 -20.00
N ARG A 23 -11.71 17.24 -19.32
CA ARG A 23 -10.29 17.10 -19.65
C ARG A 23 -9.93 15.65 -19.96
N PRO A 24 -8.88 15.40 -20.78
CA PRO A 24 -8.37 14.06 -21.01
C PRO A 24 -7.90 13.38 -19.72
N ARG A 25 -8.04 12.06 -19.62
CA ARG A 25 -7.67 11.27 -18.41
C ARG A 25 -6.24 11.52 -17.94
N VAL A 26 -5.30 11.68 -18.89
CA VAL A 26 -3.88 11.99 -18.63
C VAL A 26 -3.71 13.23 -17.76
N TRP A 27 -4.59 14.23 -17.89
CA TRP A 27 -4.54 15.45 -17.08
C TRP A 27 -4.77 15.16 -15.59
N GLY A 28 -5.65 14.21 -15.26
CA GLY A 28 -5.84 13.73 -13.89
C GLY A 28 -4.59 13.04 -13.35
N HIS A 29 -3.96 12.18 -14.16
CA HIS A 29 -2.71 11.51 -13.78
C HIS A 29 -1.54 12.48 -13.53
N VAL A 30 -1.41 13.54 -14.34
CA VAL A 30 -0.42 14.61 -14.11
C VAL A 30 -0.61 15.26 -12.75
N ARG A 31 -1.87 15.61 -12.40
CA ARG A 31 -2.16 16.20 -11.09
C ARG A 31 -1.96 15.19 -9.95
N GLY A 32 -2.32 13.93 -10.19
CA GLY A 32 -2.07 12.84 -9.26
C GLY A 32 -0.59 12.64 -8.93
N ALA A 33 0.30 12.76 -9.91
CA ALA A 33 1.75 12.68 -9.68
C ALA A 33 2.25 13.80 -8.74
N ASN A 34 1.68 15.01 -8.83
CA ASN A 34 2.01 16.08 -7.88
C ASN A 34 1.50 15.77 -6.45
N ARG A 35 0.39 15.04 -6.31
CA ARG A 35 -0.09 14.60 -4.98
C ARG A 35 0.81 13.54 -4.37
N VAL A 36 1.40 12.64 -5.17
CA VAL A 36 2.39 11.67 -4.68
C VAL A 36 3.54 12.37 -3.96
N SER A 37 4.14 13.39 -4.59
CA SER A 37 5.24 14.15 -4.01
C SER A 37 4.86 14.83 -2.68
N GLU A 38 3.68 15.46 -2.64
CA GLU A 38 3.17 16.14 -1.45
C GLU A 38 2.91 15.16 -0.30
N ILE A 39 2.27 14.01 -0.58
CA ILE A 39 1.97 12.99 0.42
C ILE A 39 3.24 12.29 0.91
N ALA A 40 4.18 11.94 0.03
CA ALA A 40 5.46 11.35 0.43
C ALA A 40 6.28 12.30 1.31
N THR A 41 6.36 13.59 0.95
CA THR A 41 7.03 14.61 1.77
C THR A 41 6.32 14.78 3.12
N THR A 42 4.99 14.72 3.13
CA THR A 42 4.21 14.82 4.36
C THR A 42 4.43 13.61 5.27
N ALA A 43 4.41 12.39 4.71
CA ALA A 43 4.70 11.16 5.43
C ALA A 43 6.10 11.18 6.06
N ALA A 44 7.10 11.63 5.32
CA ALA A 44 8.46 11.79 5.84
C ALA A 44 8.52 12.77 7.02
N LYS A 45 7.85 13.92 6.92
CA LYS A 45 7.76 14.92 8.02
C LYS A 45 7.00 14.42 9.24
N LEU A 46 6.08 13.48 9.07
CA LEU A 46 5.34 12.85 10.15
C LEU A 46 6.10 11.67 10.77
N ASN A 47 7.32 11.38 10.29
CA ASN A 47 8.14 10.25 10.72
C ASN A 47 7.42 8.90 10.56
N LEU A 48 6.62 8.74 9.50
CA LEU A 48 6.17 7.40 9.12
C LEU A 48 7.38 6.56 8.70
N GLU A 49 7.39 5.30 9.12
CA GLU A 49 8.47 4.37 8.77
C GLU A 49 8.35 3.95 7.30
N SER A 50 7.13 3.75 6.81
CA SER A 50 6.87 3.28 5.45
C SER A 50 5.60 3.87 4.82
N LEU A 51 5.66 4.10 3.50
CA LEU A 51 4.54 4.50 2.66
C LEU A 51 4.55 3.67 1.37
N THR A 52 3.49 2.91 1.11
CA THR A 52 3.34 2.14 -0.13
C THR A 52 2.22 2.69 -1.00
N LEU A 53 2.52 3.04 -2.25
CA LEU A 53 1.58 3.68 -3.17
C LEU A 53 1.28 2.78 -4.36
N TYR A 54 -0.01 2.55 -4.64
CA TYR A 54 -0.42 1.74 -5.78
C TYR A 54 -0.36 2.55 -7.09
N ALA A 55 0.80 2.55 -7.75
CA ALA A 55 1.08 3.40 -8.90
C ALA A 55 0.59 2.81 -10.23
N PHE A 56 0.81 1.50 -10.45
CA PHE A 56 0.39 0.82 -11.67
C PHE A 56 0.10 -0.66 -11.39
N SER A 57 -1.13 -1.11 -11.65
CA SER A 57 -1.53 -2.51 -11.45
C SER A 57 -1.30 -3.38 -12.67
N THR A 58 -1.21 -4.70 -12.49
CA THR A 58 -1.16 -5.68 -13.59
C THR A 58 -2.37 -5.57 -14.53
N GLU A 59 -3.53 -5.17 -14.02
CA GLU A 59 -4.75 -4.99 -14.81
C GLU A 59 -4.72 -3.69 -15.63
N ASN A 60 -3.74 -2.80 -15.41
CA ASN A 60 -3.63 -1.57 -16.21
C ASN A 60 -3.12 -1.84 -17.63
N TRP A 61 -2.55 -3.02 -17.91
CA TRP A 61 -2.18 -3.44 -19.26
C TRP A 61 -3.38 -3.64 -20.20
N SER A 62 -4.58 -3.87 -19.66
CA SER A 62 -5.79 -4.01 -20.48
C SER A 62 -6.34 -2.67 -21.00
N ARG A 63 -5.69 -1.55 -20.66
CA ARG A 63 -6.07 -0.20 -21.12
C ARG A 63 -5.56 0.05 -22.54
N PRO A 64 -6.13 1.03 -23.27
CA PRO A 64 -5.62 1.39 -24.59
C PRO A 64 -4.12 1.71 -24.57
N THR A 65 -3.38 1.20 -25.56
CA THR A 65 -1.92 1.31 -25.67
C THR A 65 -1.41 2.75 -25.50
N GLU A 66 -2.13 3.74 -26.04
CA GLU A 66 -1.76 5.16 -25.92
C GLU A 66 -1.93 5.71 -24.49
N GLU A 67 -2.89 5.21 -23.71
CA GLU A 67 -2.99 5.55 -22.27
C GLU A 67 -1.81 4.94 -21.51
N VAL A 68 -1.46 3.68 -21.79
CA VAL A 68 -0.31 2.99 -21.15
C VAL A 68 1.00 3.72 -21.44
N LYS A 69 1.30 4.06 -22.70
CA LYS A 69 2.49 4.85 -23.08
C LYS A 69 2.52 6.20 -22.37
N SER A 70 1.37 6.86 -22.24
CA SER A 70 1.27 8.15 -21.54
C SER A 70 1.58 8.01 -20.05
N LEU A 71 1.13 6.93 -19.40
CA LEU A 71 1.44 6.64 -18.00
C LEU A 71 2.94 6.40 -17.78
N PHE A 72 3.61 5.67 -18.67
CA PHE A 72 5.07 5.46 -18.59
C PHE A 72 5.87 6.74 -18.81
N LYS A 73 5.45 7.60 -19.75
CA LYS A 73 6.03 8.94 -19.89
C LYS A 73 5.87 9.79 -18.62
N LEU A 74 4.74 9.68 -17.92
CA LEU A 74 4.52 10.37 -16.66
C LEU A 74 5.38 9.80 -15.53
N LEU A 75 5.49 8.46 -15.43
CA LEU A 75 6.36 7.80 -14.46
C LEU A 75 7.81 8.25 -14.64
N LYS A 76 8.32 8.26 -15.87
CA LYS A 76 9.67 8.77 -16.18
C LYS A 76 9.86 10.20 -15.68
N LYS A 77 8.94 11.11 -16.02
CA LYS A 77 9.01 12.51 -15.58
C LYS A 77 8.96 12.64 -14.07
N PHE A 78 8.13 11.83 -13.41
CA PHE A 78 8.02 11.76 -11.97
C PHE A 78 9.35 11.32 -11.34
N LEU A 79 9.94 10.21 -11.76
CA LEU A 79 11.20 9.69 -11.20
C LEU A 79 12.34 10.71 -11.30
N ILE A 80 12.50 11.34 -12.47
CA ILE A 80 13.53 12.38 -12.70
C ILE A 80 13.31 13.59 -11.78
N LYS A 81 12.06 14.08 -11.70
CA LYS A 81 11.72 15.26 -10.90
C LYS A 81 11.86 14.98 -9.40
N GLU A 82 11.36 13.84 -8.95
CA GLU A 82 11.27 13.51 -7.53
C GLU A 82 12.60 13.06 -6.93
N LYS A 83 13.59 12.62 -7.73
CA LYS A 83 14.92 12.25 -7.20
C LYS A 83 15.50 13.30 -6.25
N LYS A 84 15.43 14.59 -6.62
CA LYS A 84 15.89 15.69 -5.76
C LYS A 84 15.10 15.80 -4.46
N THR A 85 13.77 15.64 -4.52
CA THR A 85 12.88 15.68 -3.35
C THR A 85 13.14 14.51 -2.42
N ILE A 86 13.28 13.30 -2.97
CA ILE A 86 13.53 12.06 -2.23
C ILE A 86 14.84 12.15 -1.46
N LEU A 87 15.93 12.53 -2.13
CA LEU A 87 17.24 12.73 -1.50
C LEU A 87 17.19 13.80 -0.41
N LYS A 88 16.59 14.97 -0.71
CA LYS A 88 16.48 16.08 0.24
C LYS A 88 15.74 15.70 1.54
N ASN A 89 14.77 14.80 1.46
CA ASN A 89 13.95 14.40 2.61
C ASN A 89 14.43 13.08 3.25
N ASN A 90 15.64 12.61 2.95
CA ASN A 90 16.19 11.35 3.48
C ASN A 90 15.25 10.16 3.27
N ILE A 91 14.58 10.10 2.11
CA ILE A 91 13.62 9.03 1.78
C ILE A 91 14.39 7.89 1.11
N ARG A 92 14.23 6.66 1.60
CA ARG A 92 14.69 5.45 0.92
C ARG A 92 13.63 5.01 -0.08
N PHE A 93 13.98 4.88 -1.34
CA PHE A 93 13.05 4.53 -2.41
C PHE A 93 13.16 3.06 -2.78
N ASP A 94 12.01 2.40 -2.97
CA ASP A 94 11.93 1.04 -3.51
C ASP A 94 10.68 0.82 -4.37
N VAL A 95 10.64 -0.31 -5.07
CA VAL A 95 9.55 -0.73 -5.95
C VAL A 95 9.18 -2.19 -5.66
N ILE A 96 7.88 -2.46 -5.60
CA ILE A 96 7.33 -3.82 -5.58
C ILE A 96 6.54 -4.09 -6.87
N GLY A 97 6.49 -5.35 -7.29
CA GLY A 97 5.90 -5.76 -8.57
C GLY A 97 6.94 -5.93 -9.67
N ASN A 98 6.48 -6.39 -10.84
CA ASN A 98 7.36 -6.75 -11.94
C ASN A 98 7.65 -5.53 -12.84
N TYR A 99 8.44 -4.58 -12.33
CA TYR A 99 8.82 -3.38 -13.08
C TYR A 99 9.86 -3.64 -14.19
N LYS A 100 10.49 -4.82 -14.21
CA LYS A 100 11.48 -5.19 -15.24
C LYS A 100 10.86 -5.41 -16.62
N VAL A 101 9.53 -5.50 -16.73
CA VAL A 101 8.83 -5.54 -18.03
C VAL A 101 8.71 -4.15 -18.69
N LEU A 102 9.07 -3.08 -17.98
CA LEU A 102 9.02 -1.72 -18.52
C LEU A 102 10.17 -1.47 -19.50
N GLU A 103 10.07 -0.38 -20.26
CA GLU A 103 11.13 0.05 -21.17
C GLU A 103 12.46 0.21 -20.41
N THR A 104 13.57 -0.24 -21.01
CA THR A 104 14.90 -0.31 -20.38
C THR A 104 15.30 0.98 -19.67
N HIS A 105 15.08 2.12 -20.32
CA HIS A 105 15.43 3.43 -19.75
C HIS A 105 14.60 3.82 -18.50
N ILE A 106 13.41 3.25 -18.32
CA ILE A 106 12.60 3.45 -17.09
C ILE A 106 13.14 2.54 -15.99
N VAL A 107 13.50 1.29 -16.33
CA VAL A 107 14.13 0.36 -15.40
C VAL A 107 15.44 0.94 -14.86
N GLU A 108 16.29 1.48 -15.73
CA GLU A 108 17.54 2.15 -15.34
C GLU A 108 17.30 3.32 -14.37
N LEU A 109 16.28 4.16 -14.61
CA LEU A 109 15.92 5.26 -13.71
C LEU A 109 15.44 4.78 -12.34
N ILE A 110 14.69 3.67 -12.30
CA ILE A 110 14.24 3.06 -11.05
C ILE A 110 15.45 2.52 -10.28
N ASP A 111 16.32 1.78 -10.96
CA ASP A 111 17.48 1.14 -10.34
C ASP A 111 18.47 2.20 -9.80
N ASP A 112 18.77 3.26 -10.55
CA ASP A 112 19.59 4.40 -10.12
C ASP A 112 18.98 5.12 -8.90
N LEU A 113 17.65 5.31 -8.87
CA LEU A 113 16.99 5.93 -7.72
C LEU A 113 17.03 5.03 -6.47
N LYS A 114 16.85 3.72 -6.63
CA LYS A 114 17.00 2.74 -5.55
C LYS A 114 18.41 2.76 -4.97
N GLU A 115 19.43 2.70 -5.83
CA GLU A 115 20.83 2.71 -5.42
C GLU A 115 21.21 4.02 -4.72
N SER A 116 20.89 5.16 -5.32
CA SER A 116 21.23 6.48 -4.77
C SER A 116 20.53 6.80 -3.43
N THR A 117 19.52 6.02 -3.04
CA THR A 117 18.77 6.21 -1.79
C THR A 117 18.90 5.03 -0.81
N ALA A 118 19.72 4.02 -1.14
CA ALA A 118 19.82 2.78 -0.36
C ALA A 118 20.25 3.01 1.10
N ASN A 119 21.09 4.02 1.34
CA ASN A 119 21.60 4.38 2.67
C ASN A 119 20.73 5.41 3.41
N ASN A 120 19.63 5.85 2.82
CA ASN A 120 18.71 6.77 3.49
C ASN A 120 17.99 6.04 4.64
N THR A 121 17.78 6.77 5.74
CA THR A 121 17.27 6.22 7.01
C THR A 121 15.91 6.77 7.42
N GLY A 122 15.33 7.67 6.61
CA GLY A 122 14.01 8.24 6.84
C GLY A 122 12.91 7.32 6.29
N LEU A 123 11.88 7.93 5.70
CA LEU A 123 10.73 7.21 5.16
C LEU A 123 11.16 6.18 4.10
N ASN A 124 10.65 4.94 4.21
CA ASN A 124 10.69 3.98 3.13
C ASN A 124 9.49 4.22 2.19
N LEU A 125 9.75 4.79 1.01
CA LEU A 125 8.75 5.01 -0.03
C LEU A 125 8.78 3.86 -1.04
N MET A 126 7.71 3.06 -1.05
CA MET A 126 7.54 1.96 -2.00
C MET A 126 6.49 2.31 -3.07
N LEU A 127 6.84 2.16 -4.34
CA LEU A 127 5.87 2.20 -5.42
C LEU A 127 5.52 0.78 -5.89
N ALA A 128 4.24 0.47 -5.91
CA ALA A 128 3.75 -0.76 -6.53
C ALA A 128 3.54 -0.54 -8.03
N ILE A 129 4.42 -1.12 -8.84
CA ILE A 129 4.50 -0.93 -10.29
C ILE A 129 4.40 -2.30 -10.97
N ASN A 130 3.43 -2.43 -11.88
CA ASN A 130 3.05 -3.71 -12.47
C ASN A 130 2.85 -4.78 -11.37
N TYR A 131 2.11 -4.39 -10.35
CA TYR A 131 1.93 -5.17 -9.13
C TYR A 131 0.51 -5.74 -9.04
N GLY A 132 0.40 -6.97 -8.55
CA GLY A 132 -0.82 -7.59 -8.07
C GLY A 132 -0.50 -8.61 -6.98
N GLY A 133 -1.25 -8.58 -5.87
CA GLY A 133 -0.99 -9.42 -4.70
C GLY A 133 -1.11 -10.91 -4.97
N ARG A 134 -2.02 -11.32 -5.87
CA ARG A 134 -2.07 -12.72 -6.33
C ARG A 134 -0.78 -13.15 -7.02
N ALA A 135 -0.24 -12.32 -7.91
CA ALA A 135 1.00 -12.63 -8.61
C ALA A 135 2.19 -12.65 -7.64
N GLU A 136 2.22 -11.72 -6.67
CA GLU A 136 3.24 -11.70 -5.62
C GLU A 136 3.28 -13.00 -4.82
N VAL A 137 2.12 -13.51 -4.38
CA VAL A 137 2.04 -14.77 -3.63
C VAL A 137 2.52 -15.95 -4.49
N VAL A 138 2.12 -16.02 -5.76
CA VAL A 138 2.59 -17.07 -6.68
C VAL A 138 4.11 -17.00 -6.85
N ASP A 139 4.67 -15.80 -7.03
CA ASP A 139 6.12 -15.60 -7.17
C ASP A 139 6.87 -15.93 -5.88
N ALA A 140 6.28 -15.67 -4.71
CA ALA A 140 6.85 -16.05 -3.42
C ALA A 140 6.93 -17.57 -3.26
N VAL A 141 5.83 -18.28 -3.55
CA VAL A 141 5.79 -19.76 -3.52
C VAL A 141 6.82 -20.36 -4.49
N ASN A 142 6.88 -19.85 -5.72
CA ASN A 142 7.83 -20.34 -6.72
C ASN A 142 9.29 -20.11 -6.30
N ARG A 143 9.60 -18.96 -5.69
CA ARG A 143 10.94 -18.66 -5.14
C ARG A 143 11.31 -19.62 -4.00
N PHE A 144 10.37 -19.88 -3.09
CA PHE A 144 10.58 -20.81 -1.99
C PHE A 144 10.89 -22.22 -2.49
N LEU A 145 10.03 -22.76 -3.37
CA LEU A 145 10.14 -24.14 -3.87
C LEU A 145 11.44 -24.37 -4.67
N LYS A 146 11.92 -23.35 -5.39
CA LYS A 146 13.19 -23.43 -6.13
C LYS A 146 14.38 -23.70 -5.22
N ASN A 147 14.37 -23.15 -4.01
CA ASN A 147 15.47 -23.27 -3.05
C ASN A 147 15.24 -24.37 -2.01
N ASN A 148 14.00 -24.83 -1.83
CA ASN A 148 13.61 -25.80 -0.81
C ASN A 148 12.72 -26.90 -1.41
N PRO A 149 13.24 -27.72 -2.34
CA PRO A 149 12.45 -28.79 -2.92
C PRO A 149 12.00 -29.76 -1.82
N LEU A 150 10.73 -30.14 -1.83
CA LEU A 150 10.10 -31.13 -0.93
C LEU A 150 9.88 -30.70 0.52
N ARG A 151 10.14 -29.44 0.89
CA ARG A 151 9.76 -28.91 2.21
C ARG A 151 8.33 -28.36 2.18
N GLU A 152 7.57 -28.60 3.25
CA GLU A 152 6.30 -27.93 3.46
C GLU A 152 6.49 -26.42 3.69
N LEU A 153 5.57 -25.64 3.12
CA LEU A 153 5.58 -24.17 3.17
C LEU A 153 4.82 -23.68 4.40
N THR A 154 5.38 -22.70 5.09
CA THR A 154 4.73 -21.99 6.20
C THR A 154 4.32 -20.57 5.80
N GLU A 155 3.51 -19.90 6.62
CA GLU A 155 3.17 -18.49 6.41
C GLU A 155 4.40 -17.56 6.49
N SER A 156 5.38 -17.89 7.35
CA SER A 156 6.66 -17.17 7.42
C SER A 156 7.42 -17.30 6.11
N ASP A 157 7.48 -18.52 5.54
CA ASP A 157 8.17 -18.74 4.28
C ASP A 157 7.56 -17.93 3.13
N ILE A 158 6.22 -17.79 3.09
CA ILE A 158 5.58 -16.90 2.11
C ILE A 158 6.03 -15.46 2.36
N THR A 159 5.93 -14.98 3.61
CA THR A 159 6.26 -13.60 4.00
C THR A 159 7.69 -13.23 3.63
N ASP A 160 8.66 -14.11 3.94
CA ASP A 160 10.08 -13.92 3.66
C ASP A 160 10.40 -13.94 2.16
N ASN A 161 9.49 -14.50 1.35
CA ASN A 161 9.62 -14.58 -0.10
C ASN A 161 8.69 -13.61 -0.84
N LEU A 162 8.03 -12.63 -0.20
CA LEU A 162 7.29 -11.57 -0.92
C LEU A 162 8.23 -10.64 -1.70
N TYR A 163 7.71 -9.68 -2.48
CA TYR A 163 8.58 -8.80 -3.27
C TYR A 163 9.43 -7.89 -2.40
N ASN A 164 8.89 -7.49 -1.25
CA ASN A 164 9.64 -6.90 -0.17
C ASN A 164 9.37 -7.78 1.05
N PRO A 165 10.36 -8.41 1.68
CA PRO A 165 10.16 -9.14 2.94
C PRO A 165 10.21 -8.20 4.17
N ILE A 166 10.69 -6.97 3.99
CA ILE A 166 10.82 -5.97 5.04
C ILE A 166 9.52 -5.14 5.10
N ASN A 167 9.11 -4.72 6.30
CA ASN A 167 7.96 -3.83 6.51
C ASN A 167 6.64 -4.38 5.93
N GLN A 168 6.24 -5.60 6.30
CA GLN A 168 5.01 -6.24 5.80
C GLN A 168 3.75 -5.86 6.58
N ASN A 169 3.90 -5.31 7.78
CA ASN A 169 2.75 -4.95 8.61
C ASN A 169 2.17 -3.61 8.14
N ILE A 170 1.15 -3.67 7.28
CA ILE A 170 0.40 -2.49 6.88
C ILE A 170 -0.53 -2.10 8.03
N ASP A 171 -0.33 -0.90 8.57
CA ASP A 171 -1.17 -0.39 9.64
C ASP A 171 -2.51 0.12 9.13
N LEU A 172 -2.48 0.79 7.98
CA LEU A 172 -3.62 1.47 7.41
C LEU A 172 -3.57 1.40 5.88
N LEU A 173 -4.64 0.90 5.28
CA LEU A 173 -4.92 1.02 3.86
C LEU A 173 -5.92 2.15 3.61
N ILE A 174 -5.49 3.18 2.88
CA ILE A 174 -6.33 4.26 2.40
C ILE A 174 -6.71 4.01 0.95
N ARG A 175 -7.98 4.22 0.59
CA ARG A 175 -8.40 4.29 -0.81
C ARG A 175 -9.24 5.52 -1.07
N THR A 176 -8.88 6.24 -2.13
CA THR A 176 -9.58 7.44 -2.59
C THR A 176 -10.74 7.11 -3.54
N SER A 177 -11.57 8.11 -3.83
CA SER A 177 -12.66 8.13 -4.82
C SER A 177 -13.88 7.25 -4.56
N GLY A 178 -14.11 6.85 -3.31
CA GLY A 178 -15.36 6.24 -2.83
C GLY A 178 -15.51 4.73 -3.06
N ASP A 179 -14.64 4.13 -3.87
CA ASP A 179 -14.68 2.68 -4.12
C ASP A 179 -14.22 1.90 -2.87
N GLN A 180 -15.05 0.98 -2.37
CA GLN A 180 -14.78 0.17 -1.16
C GLN A 180 -14.30 -1.24 -1.51
N ARG A 181 -13.10 -1.34 -2.06
CA ARG A 181 -12.44 -2.63 -2.37
C ARG A 181 -10.93 -2.48 -2.37
N VAL A 182 -10.19 -3.58 -2.25
CA VAL A 182 -8.71 -3.55 -2.20
C VAL A 182 -8.06 -3.71 -3.58
N SER A 183 -8.81 -4.21 -4.57
CA SER A 183 -8.36 -4.30 -5.97
C SER A 183 -7.02 -5.02 -6.17
N ASN A 184 -6.86 -6.20 -5.56
CA ASN A 184 -5.63 -7.02 -5.69
C ASN A 184 -4.36 -6.33 -5.13
N PHE A 185 -4.50 -5.33 -4.27
CA PHE A 185 -3.38 -4.63 -3.65
C PHE A 185 -3.00 -5.26 -2.30
N LEU A 186 -1.73 -5.62 -2.11
CA LEU A 186 -1.14 -6.04 -0.83
C LEU A 186 -1.94 -7.13 -0.09
N LEU A 187 -2.51 -8.09 -0.81
CA LEU A 187 -3.51 -9.04 -0.29
C LEU A 187 -3.06 -9.80 0.95
N TRP A 188 -1.79 -10.20 1.00
CA TRP A 188 -1.20 -10.89 2.15
C TRP A 188 -0.99 -9.91 3.32
N GLN A 189 -0.38 -8.77 3.02
CA GLN A 189 0.09 -7.78 3.97
C GLN A 189 -1.04 -7.02 4.68
N ILE A 190 -2.22 -6.90 4.03
CA ILE A 190 -3.34 -6.12 4.59
C ILE A 190 -4.33 -6.94 5.43
N SER A 191 -4.02 -8.20 5.72
CA SER A 191 -4.92 -9.14 6.41
C SER A 191 -5.49 -8.61 7.74
N TYR A 192 -4.71 -7.81 8.47
CA TYR A 192 -5.12 -7.19 9.75
C TYR A 192 -5.06 -5.65 9.74
N SER A 193 -4.99 -5.03 8.57
CA SER A 193 -4.91 -3.57 8.48
C SER A 193 -6.23 -2.88 8.76
N GLU A 194 -6.16 -1.66 9.29
CA GLU A 194 -7.29 -0.74 9.28
C GLU A 194 -7.56 -0.26 7.85
N PHE A 195 -8.83 -0.15 7.46
CA PHE A 195 -9.22 0.40 6.17
C PHE A 195 -9.86 1.78 6.33
N TYR A 196 -9.49 2.71 5.45
CA TYR A 196 -10.12 4.01 5.33
C TYR A 196 -10.46 4.33 3.87
N PHE A 197 -11.75 4.49 3.60
CA PHE A 197 -12.26 4.87 2.28
C PHE A 197 -12.72 6.33 2.32
N THR A 198 -12.22 7.14 1.39
CA THR A 198 -12.65 8.55 1.21
C THR A 198 -13.25 8.75 -0.17
N ASP A 199 -14.29 9.57 -0.25
CA ASP A 199 -14.91 9.98 -1.52
C ASP A 199 -14.03 10.97 -2.30
N THR A 200 -13.06 11.62 -1.63
CA THR A 200 -12.11 12.52 -2.27
C THR A 200 -11.35 11.79 -3.36
N MET A 201 -11.33 12.34 -4.58
CA MET A 201 -10.55 11.78 -5.68
C MET A 201 -9.06 12.08 -5.50
N TRP A 202 -8.17 11.18 -5.93
CA TRP A 202 -6.72 11.33 -5.72
C TRP A 202 -6.16 12.71 -6.09
N PRO A 203 -6.51 13.35 -7.23
CA PRO A 203 -6.00 14.70 -7.56
C PRO A 203 -6.41 15.83 -6.60
N GLU A 204 -7.38 15.59 -5.73
CA GLU A 204 -7.88 16.50 -4.68
C GLU A 204 -7.45 16.08 -3.28
N PHE A 205 -6.87 14.89 -3.11
CA PHE A 205 -6.44 14.37 -1.82
C PHE A 205 -5.23 15.17 -1.31
N THR A 206 -5.43 15.94 -0.24
CA THR A 206 -4.41 16.89 0.28
C THR A 206 -3.64 16.33 1.46
N ALA A 207 -2.45 16.86 1.72
CA ALA A 207 -1.71 16.62 2.96
C ALA A 207 -2.54 16.88 4.24
N LYS A 208 -3.47 17.85 4.22
CA LYS A 208 -4.36 18.14 5.35
C LYS A 208 -5.33 16.98 5.60
N GLU A 209 -5.96 16.47 4.54
CA GLU A 209 -6.86 15.31 4.64
C GLU A 209 -6.10 14.05 5.05
N PHE A 210 -4.91 13.83 4.47
CA PHE A 210 -4.06 12.71 4.86
C PHE A 210 -3.76 12.71 6.37
N LYS A 211 -3.33 13.85 6.93
CA LYS A 211 -3.11 13.99 8.38
C LYS A 211 -4.36 13.71 9.21
N ALA A 212 -5.50 14.29 8.81
CA ALA A 212 -6.77 14.09 9.52
C ALA A 212 -7.19 12.61 9.53
N ILE A 213 -6.92 11.87 8.45
CA ILE A 213 -7.18 10.42 8.39
C ILE A 213 -6.27 9.68 9.37
N LEU A 214 -4.97 9.99 9.41
CA LEU A 214 -4.04 9.34 10.35
C LEU A 214 -4.46 9.59 11.80
N GLU A 215 -4.80 10.83 12.14
CA GLU A 215 -5.28 11.20 13.49
C GLU A 215 -6.56 10.45 13.86
N LYS A 216 -7.51 10.33 12.93
CA LYS A 216 -8.79 9.64 13.13
C LYS A 216 -8.64 8.11 13.27
N VAL A 217 -7.66 7.50 12.59
CA VAL A 217 -7.43 6.05 12.68
C VAL A 217 -6.60 5.72 13.91
N ALA A 218 -5.69 6.60 14.33
CA ALA A 218 -4.86 6.40 15.51
C ALA A 218 -5.67 6.29 16.83
N THR A 219 -6.92 6.76 16.85
CA THR A 219 -7.82 6.64 18.00
C THR A 219 -8.64 5.34 18.03
N ARG A 220 -8.54 4.48 17.00
CA ARG A 220 -9.25 3.19 16.97
C ARG A 220 -8.56 2.17 17.87
N GLU A 221 -9.33 1.43 18.66
CA GLU A 221 -8.83 0.27 19.38
C GLU A 221 -8.61 -0.90 18.42
N ARG A 222 -7.36 -1.37 18.30
CA ARG A 222 -7.03 -2.57 17.51
C ARG A 222 -7.26 -3.83 18.33
N ARG A 223 -8.19 -4.66 17.87
CA ARG A 223 -8.48 -5.98 18.45
C ARG A 223 -8.00 -7.02 17.45
N PHE A 224 -6.75 -7.47 17.58
CA PHE A 224 -6.15 -8.51 16.73
C PHE A 224 -6.74 -9.90 17.05
N GLY A 225 -8.06 -10.04 17.04
CA GLY A 225 -8.78 -11.24 17.48
C GLY A 225 -8.78 -11.47 19.00
N GLY A 226 -8.06 -10.65 19.78
CA GLY A 226 -8.06 -10.68 21.24
C GLY A 226 -9.31 -10.03 21.84
N LEU A 227 -9.93 -10.73 22.80
CA LEU A 227 -10.95 -10.20 23.69
C LEU A 227 -10.37 -9.01 24.48
N THR A 228 -11.03 -7.85 24.45
CA THR A 228 -10.66 -6.70 25.30
C THR A 228 -10.83 -7.07 26.77
N GLU A 229 -10.04 -6.48 27.68
CA GLU A 229 -10.11 -6.77 29.13
C GLU A 229 -11.53 -6.66 29.72
N ASP A 230 -12.44 -5.90 29.07
CA ASP A 230 -13.87 -5.81 29.40
C ASP A 230 -14.74 -7.04 29.01
N SER A 231 -14.14 -8.07 28.42
CA SER A 231 -14.82 -9.33 28.11
C SER A 231 -14.38 -10.48 29.01
N GLN A 232 -13.93 -10.14 30.23
CA GLN A 232 -14.04 -11.07 31.35
C GLN A 232 -15.52 -11.39 31.58
N LEU A 233 -15.98 -12.47 30.95
CA LEU A 233 -17.18 -13.19 31.33
C LEU A 233 -17.18 -13.32 32.86
N ASN A 234 -18.14 -12.66 33.48
CA ASN A 234 -18.38 -12.72 34.91
C ASN A 234 -18.49 -14.21 35.31
N PRO A 235 -17.57 -14.79 36.11
CA PRO A 235 -17.53 -16.24 36.38
C PRO A 235 -18.81 -16.76 37.05
N LYS A 236 -19.67 -15.85 37.53
CA LYS A 236 -20.95 -16.17 38.16
C LYS A 236 -22.11 -16.48 37.21
N GLN A 237 -21.96 -16.31 35.88
CA GLN A 237 -23.04 -16.66 34.94
C GLN A 237 -22.86 -18.01 34.21
N VAL A 238 -21.68 -18.62 34.25
CA VAL A 238 -21.43 -19.92 33.58
C VAL A 238 -21.95 -21.10 34.41
N LEU A 239 -22.14 -20.95 35.72
CA LEU A 239 -22.61 -22.05 36.61
C LEU A 239 -24.14 -22.23 36.70
N SER A 240 -24.93 -21.55 35.87
CA SER A 240 -26.40 -21.67 35.90
C SER A 240 -27.00 -22.55 34.79
N ARG A 241 -26.20 -23.02 33.82
CA ARG A 241 -26.71 -23.83 32.69
C ARG A 241 -26.56 -25.35 32.85
N ASP A 242 -25.81 -25.83 33.86
CA ASP A 242 -25.55 -27.27 34.06
C ASP A 242 -26.43 -27.94 35.12
N LYS A 243 -27.51 -27.29 35.61
CA LYS A 243 -28.44 -27.90 36.59
C LYS A 243 -29.88 -28.06 36.14
N GLN A 244 -30.16 -28.09 34.84
CA GLN A 244 -31.48 -28.45 34.30
C GLN A 244 -31.38 -29.50 33.19
N LYS A 245 -30.74 -30.64 33.48
CA LYS A 245 -30.93 -31.89 32.73
C LYS A 245 -30.81 -33.10 33.65
N THR A 246 -31.72 -33.22 34.60
CA THR A 246 -32.06 -34.51 35.24
C THR A 246 -33.52 -34.45 35.72
N PHE A 247 -34.25 -35.54 35.48
CA PHE A 247 -35.66 -35.84 35.81
C PHE A 247 -36.72 -35.25 34.87
N SER A 248 -37.12 -36.02 33.86
CA SER A 248 -38.24 -37.00 33.88
C SER A 248 -38.52 -37.45 32.45
#